data_AF-A0A318XR09-F1
#
_entry.id   AF-A0A318XR09-F1
#
_cell.length_a   1.000
_cell.length_b   1.000
_cell.length_c   1.000
_cell.angle_alpha   90.00
_cell.angle_beta   90.00
_cell.angle_gamma   90.00
#
_symmetry.space_group_name_H-M   'P 1'
#
loop_
_entity.id
_entity.type
_entity.pdbx_description
1 polymer ?
#
loop_
_entity_poly.entity_id
_entity_poly.type
_entity_poly.pdbx_seq_one_letter_code
_entity_poly.pdbx_strand_id
1 'polypeptide(L)'
;MFKMEVDSSKKLFTINASGFFSTQESKDFIAEYKLRTREFDPKEFTMIVNGKGLKTSTQDVAEQLKDVMKLYAKDPFKKKIIVQQASSMGKMQTQRLARDIPGFDSMLLVNSMEDALEKL
;
A
#
# COMPACT_ATOMS: atom_id res chain seq x y z
N MET A 1 -11.40 -5.45 -3.03
CA MET A 1 -10.69 -5.90 -4.26
C MET A 1 -9.35 -5.20 -4.40
N PHE A 2 -8.35 -5.90 -4.94
CA PHE A 2 -7.04 -5.34 -5.25
C PHE A 2 -6.49 -5.84 -6.59
N LYS A 3 -5.54 -5.11 -7.16
CA LYS A 3 -4.74 -5.51 -8.32
C LYS A 3 -3.29 -5.10 -8.09
N MET A 4 -2.35 -5.98 -8.42
CA MET A 4 -0.91 -5.73 -8.34
C MET A 4 -0.28 -5.88 -9.70
N GLU A 5 0.59 -4.94 -10.08
CA GLU A 5 1.22 -4.89 -11.39
C GLU A 5 2.70 -4.55 -11.24
N VAL A 6 3.56 -5.30 -11.92
CA VAL A 6 5.01 -5.06 -11.99
C VAL A 6 5.33 -4.57 -13.39
N ASP A 7 5.87 -3.35 -13.50
CA ASP A 7 6.45 -2.82 -14.73
C ASP A 7 7.97 -2.80 -14.56
N SER A 8 8.62 -3.88 -15.01
CA SER A 8 10.07 -4.04 -14.92
C SER A 8 10.85 -3.01 -15.75
N SER A 9 10.24 -2.46 -16.81
CA SER A 9 10.88 -1.45 -17.66
C SER A 9 10.98 -0.11 -16.95
N LYS A 10 9.95 0.25 -16.19
CA LYS A 10 9.90 1.47 -15.37
C LYS A 10 10.38 1.27 -13.94
N LYS A 11 10.74 0.03 -13.57
CA LYS A 11 11.09 -0.38 -12.20
C LYS A 11 10.00 0.05 -11.20
N LEU A 12 8.74 -0.24 -11.55
CA LEU A 12 7.57 0.20 -10.81
C LEU A 12 6.73 -1.01 -10.36
N PHE A 13 6.37 -1.03 -9.08
CA PHE A 13 5.40 -1.95 -8.52
C PHE A 13 4.16 -1.19 -8.07
N THR A 14 3.05 -1.37 -8.76
CA THR A 14 1.80 -0.65 -8.48
C THR A 14 0.77 -1.58 -7.86
N ILE A 15 0.19 -1.14 -6.74
CA ILE A 15 -0.87 -1.83 -6.03
C ILE A 15 -2.10 -0.92 -6.06
N ASN A 16 -3.20 -1.35 -6.65
CA ASN A 16 -4.48 -0.65 -6.61
C ASN A 16 -5.43 -1.37 -5.66
N ALA A 17 -5.89 -0.71 -4.60
CA ALA A 17 -6.80 -1.28 -3.62
C ALA A 17 -8.08 -0.43 -3.52
N SER A 18 -9.24 -1.09 -3.53
CA SER A 18 -10.53 -0.42 -3.53
C SER A 18 -11.65 -1.24 -2.88
N GLY A 19 -12.71 -0.54 -2.50
CA GLY A 19 -13.87 -1.14 -1.85
C GLY A 19 -13.65 -1.37 -0.36
N PHE A 20 -14.45 -2.26 0.23
CA PHE A 20 -14.25 -2.74 1.58
C PHE A 20 -13.25 -3.89 1.56
N PHE A 21 -12.33 -3.89 2.52
CA PHE A 21 -11.45 -5.03 2.74
C PHE A 21 -12.09 -5.97 3.75
N SER A 22 -12.00 -7.26 3.48
CA SER A 22 -12.36 -8.33 4.39
C SER A 22 -11.12 -9.03 4.94
N THR A 23 -11.33 -9.92 5.91
CA THR A 23 -10.26 -10.80 6.41
C THR A 23 -9.67 -11.67 5.30
N GLN A 24 -10.53 -12.23 4.44
CA GLN A 24 -10.07 -13.09 3.36
C GLN A 24 -9.26 -12.29 2.33
N GLU A 25 -9.74 -11.12 1.92
CA GLU A 25 -9.01 -10.24 0.99
C GLU A 25 -7.66 -9.80 1.55
N SER A 26 -7.53 -9.62 2.86
CA SER A 26 -6.25 -9.30 3.50
C SER A 26 -5.25 -10.46 3.37
N LYS A 27 -5.70 -11.71 3.54
CA LYS A 27 -4.86 -12.90 3.33
C LYS A 27 -4.45 -13.05 1.88
N ASP A 28 -5.41 -12.89 0.96
CA ASP A 28 -5.18 -12.98 -0.48
C ASP A 28 -4.20 -11.88 -0.94
N PHE A 29 -4.34 -10.68 -0.40
CA PHE A 29 -3.43 -9.56 -0.63
C PHE A 29 -2.00 -9.92 -0.21
N ILE A 30 -1.81 -10.42 1.01
CA ILE A 30 -0.47 -10.77 1.52
C ILE A 30 0.17 -11.89 0.69
N ALA A 31 -0.62 -12.87 0.25
CA ALA A 31 -0.14 -13.96 -0.60
C ALA A 31 0.33 -13.45 -1.96
N GLU A 32 -0.52 -12.66 -2.66
CA GLU A 32 -0.17 -12.07 -3.95
C GLU A 32 1.03 -11.15 -3.85
N TYR A 33 1.07 -10.28 -2.82
CA TYR A 33 2.18 -9.37 -2.59
C TYR A 33 3.50 -10.13 -2.50
N LYS A 34 3.56 -11.18 -1.66
CA LYS A 34 4.76 -12.01 -1.50
C LYS A 34 5.15 -12.74 -2.78
N LEU A 35 4.16 -13.13 -3.60
CA LEU A 35 4.42 -13.75 -4.90
C LEU A 35 5.10 -12.73 -5.83
N ARG A 36 4.52 -11.53 -5.97
CA ARG A 36 5.04 -10.47 -6.85
C ARG A 36 6.40 -9.97 -6.43
N THR A 37 6.64 -9.71 -5.14
CA THR A 37 7.93 -9.18 -4.67
C THR A 37 9.08 -10.20 -4.74
N ARG A 38 8.82 -11.45 -5.14
CA ARG A 38 9.87 -12.43 -5.47
C ARG A 38 10.32 -12.34 -6.93
N GLU A 39 9.56 -11.67 -7.79
CA GLU A 39 9.85 -11.56 -9.22
C GLU A 39 10.93 -10.50 -9.52
N PHE A 40 11.29 -9.66 -8.54
CA PHE A 40 12.25 -8.56 -8.69
C PHE A 40 12.96 -8.23 -7.38
N ASP A 41 14.08 -7.48 -7.42
CA ASP A 41 14.71 -6.91 -6.22
C ASP A 41 13.97 -5.62 -5.81
N PRO A 42 13.27 -5.58 -4.66
CA PRO A 42 12.58 -4.38 -4.21
C PRO A 42 13.47 -3.14 -4.15
N LYS A 43 14.77 -3.30 -3.84
CA LYS A 43 15.73 -2.18 -3.74
C LYS A 43 15.91 -1.40 -5.03
N GLU A 44 15.59 -2.00 -6.17
CA GLU A 44 15.64 -1.33 -7.47
C GLU A 44 14.32 -0.66 -7.86
N PHE A 45 13.22 -0.98 -7.17
CA PHE A 45 11.87 -0.62 -7.59
C PHE A 45 11.25 0.47 -6.70
N THR A 46 10.42 1.30 -7.31
CA THR A 46 9.48 2.16 -6.59
C THR A 46 8.16 1.41 -6.39
N MET A 47 7.62 1.44 -5.17
CA MET A 47 6.29 0.93 -4.87
C MET A 47 5.29 2.09 -4.78
N ILE A 48 4.16 1.96 -5.49
CA ILE A 48 3.00 2.86 -5.34
C ILE A 48 1.81 2.04 -4.85
N VAL A 49 1.26 2.40 -3.69
CA VAL A 49 0.00 1.85 -3.18
C VAL A 49 -1.10 2.88 -3.37
N ASN A 50 -2.00 2.62 -4.32
CA ASN A 50 -3.18 3.42 -4.57
C ASN A 50 -4.34 2.98 -3.68
N GLY A 51 -4.50 3.65 -2.54
CA GLY A 51 -5.61 3.43 -1.62
C GLY A 51 -6.82 4.33 -1.86
N LYS A 52 -6.85 5.15 -2.92
CA LYS A 52 -7.86 6.20 -3.10
C LYS A 52 -9.30 5.67 -3.06
N GLY A 53 -9.51 4.47 -3.63
CA GLY A 53 -10.81 3.79 -3.68
C GLY A 53 -11.14 2.94 -2.45
N LEU A 54 -10.22 2.81 -1.48
CA LEU A 54 -10.43 2.00 -0.29
C LEU A 54 -11.40 2.70 0.66
N LYS A 55 -12.35 1.93 1.19
CA LYS A 55 -13.29 2.37 2.21
C LYS A 55 -12.72 2.11 3.60
N THR A 56 -13.19 2.86 4.59
CA THR A 56 -12.81 2.66 5.98
C THR A 56 -13.17 1.25 6.43
N SER A 57 -12.20 0.55 7.01
CA SER A 57 -12.36 -0.81 7.53
C SER A 57 -13.11 -0.82 8.86
N THR A 58 -13.80 -1.92 9.17
CA THR A 58 -14.24 -2.21 10.54
C THR A 58 -13.04 -2.43 11.46
N GLN A 59 -13.26 -2.41 12.77
CA GLN A 59 -12.17 -2.59 13.74
C GLN A 59 -11.43 -3.92 13.56
N ASP A 60 -12.15 -5.01 13.35
CA ASP A 60 -11.56 -6.35 13.19
C ASP A 60 -10.67 -6.46 11.93
N VAL A 61 -11.03 -5.72 10.87
CA VAL A 61 -10.26 -5.66 9.62
C VAL A 61 -9.10 -4.68 9.74
N ALA A 62 -9.20 -3.66 10.60
CA ALA A 62 -8.17 -2.64 10.76
C ALA A 62 -6.83 -3.22 11.28
N GLU A 63 -6.86 -4.24 12.13
CA GLU A 63 -5.64 -4.93 12.57
C GLU A 63 -4.94 -5.66 11.41
N GLN A 64 -5.69 -6.25 10.49
CA GLN A 64 -5.10 -6.90 9.31
C GLN A 64 -4.55 -5.89 8.32
N LEU A 65 -5.20 -4.73 8.19
CA LEU A 65 -4.64 -3.62 7.43
C LEU A 65 -3.31 -3.14 8.05
N LYS A 66 -3.19 -3.15 9.39
CA LYS A 66 -1.92 -2.86 10.07
C LYS A 66 -0.82 -3.83 9.65
N ASP A 67 -1.12 -5.12 9.54
CA ASP A 67 -0.14 -6.12 9.09
C ASP A 67 0.27 -5.94 7.63
N VAL A 68 -0.67 -5.59 6.75
CA VAL A 68 -0.36 -5.20 5.37
C VAL A 68 0.55 -3.98 5.32
N MET A 69 0.28 -2.95 6.13
CA MET A 69 1.13 -1.76 6.20
C MET A 69 2.53 -2.04 6.75
N LYS A 70 2.68 -3.00 7.68
CA LYS A 70 4.00 -3.46 8.17
C LYS A 70 4.82 -4.10 7.06
N LEU A 71 4.21 -4.83 6.12
CA LEU A 71 4.93 -5.40 4.97
C LEU A 71 5.56 -4.29 4.12
N TYR A 72 4.78 -3.27 3.78
CA TYR A 72 5.27 -2.11 3.03
C TYR A 72 6.42 -1.41 3.74
N ALA A 73 6.31 -1.23 5.07
CA ALA A 73 7.33 -0.55 5.86
C ALA A 73 8.64 -1.35 5.94
N LYS A 74 8.54 -2.68 6.09
CA LYS A 74 9.68 -3.58 6.20
C LYS A 74 10.47 -3.71 4.89
N ASP A 75 9.79 -3.79 3.74
CA ASP A 75 10.46 -4.14 2.50
C ASP A 75 11.31 -2.98 1.95
N PRO A 76 12.52 -3.25 1.44
CA PRO A 76 13.52 -2.21 1.19
C PRO A 76 13.35 -1.52 -0.17
N PHE A 77 12.11 -1.17 -0.55
CA PHE A 77 11.86 -0.48 -1.82
C PHE A 77 12.67 0.81 -1.96
N LYS A 78 13.19 1.09 -3.16
CA LYS A 78 13.92 2.33 -3.49
C LYS A 78 13.14 3.57 -3.05
N LYS A 79 11.84 3.54 -3.29
CA LYS A 79 10.88 4.57 -2.90
C LYS A 79 9.52 3.95 -2.64
N LYS A 80 8.78 4.50 -1.68
CA LYS A 80 7.45 4.03 -1.28
C LYS A 80 6.50 5.21 -1.30
N ILE A 81 5.43 5.11 -2.08
CA ILE A 81 4.44 6.17 -2.24
C ILE A 81 3.06 5.58 -1.94
N ILE A 82 2.28 6.27 -1.12
CA ILE A 82 0.90 5.90 -0.80
C ILE A 82 -0.03 7.01 -1.31
N VAL A 83 -0.92 6.66 -2.23
CA VAL A 83 -2.05 7.54 -2.57
C VAL A 83 -3.13 7.35 -1.51
N GLN A 84 -3.39 8.42 -0.78
CA GLN A 84 -4.30 8.41 0.35
C GLN A 84 -5.75 8.14 -0.09
N GLN A 85 -6.51 7.57 0.83
CA GLN A 85 -7.95 7.33 0.68
C GLN A 85 -8.69 8.64 0.43
N ALA A 86 -9.78 8.59 -0.36
CA ALA A 86 -10.54 9.80 -0.68
C ALA A 86 -11.23 10.42 0.55
N SER A 87 -11.69 9.60 1.50
CA SER A 87 -12.43 10.06 2.68
C SER A 87 -11.51 10.47 3.83
N SER A 88 -11.86 11.55 4.54
CA SER A 88 -11.12 12.00 5.73
C SER A 88 -11.09 10.96 6.84
N MET A 89 -12.20 10.24 7.07
CA MET A 89 -12.27 9.13 8.03
C MET A 89 -11.26 8.04 7.70
N GLY A 90 -11.18 7.67 6.43
CA GLY A 90 -10.23 6.71 5.93
C GLY A 90 -8.77 7.14 6.15
N LYS A 91 -8.43 8.38 5.78
CA LYS A 91 -7.11 8.98 6.02
C LYS A 91 -6.72 8.90 7.51
N MET A 92 -7.64 9.29 8.40
CA MET A 92 -7.41 9.24 9.84
C MET A 92 -7.21 7.80 10.35
N GLN A 93 -7.98 6.82 9.86
CA GLN A 93 -7.78 5.41 10.21
C GLN A 93 -6.38 4.93 9.81
N THR A 94 -5.94 5.19 8.58
CA THR A 94 -4.60 4.83 8.12
C THR A 94 -3.52 5.49 8.97
N GLN A 95 -3.63 6.81 9.24
CA GLN A 95 -2.67 7.52 10.08
C GLN A 95 -2.60 6.95 11.50
N ARG A 96 -3.75 6.58 12.08
CA ARG A 96 -3.81 5.95 13.41
C ARG A 96 -3.11 4.59 13.42
N LEU A 97 -3.37 3.74 12.42
CA LEU A 97 -2.75 2.42 12.31
C LEU A 97 -1.24 2.51 12.04
N ALA A 98 -0.83 3.49 11.24
CA ALA A 98 0.56 3.75 10.88
C ALA A 98 1.44 4.20 12.06
N ARG A 99 0.86 4.85 13.07
CA ARG A 99 1.61 5.51 14.16
C ARG A 99 2.63 4.59 14.84
N ASP A 100 2.29 3.31 15.00
CA ASP A 100 3.14 2.34 15.68
C ASP A 100 3.92 1.43 14.72
N ILE A 101 4.00 1.78 13.43
CA ILE A 101 4.70 0.99 12.41
C ILE A 101 6.05 1.66 12.13
N PRO A 102 7.17 1.10 12.60
CA PRO A 102 8.50 1.63 12.29
C PRO A 102 8.74 1.73 10.79
N GLY A 103 9.22 2.88 10.33
CA GLY A 103 9.54 3.13 8.92
C GLY A 103 8.36 3.53 8.04
N PHE A 104 7.14 3.62 8.58
CA PHE A 104 6.00 4.12 7.80
C PHE A 104 6.13 5.62 7.47
N ASP A 105 6.73 6.39 8.37
CA ASP A 105 7.06 7.81 8.22
C ASP A 105 7.99 8.09 7.04
N SER A 106 8.79 7.11 6.60
CA SER A 106 9.64 7.21 5.40
C SER A 106 8.85 7.15 4.08
N MET A 107 7.56 6.80 4.11
CA MET A 107 6.73 6.72 2.91
C MET A 107 6.17 8.08 2.51
N LEU A 108 6.15 8.35 1.21
CA LEU A 108 5.57 9.58 0.67
C LEU A 108 4.05 9.43 0.54
N LEU A 109 3.29 10.25 1.26
CA LEU A 109 1.83 10.28 1.15
C LEU A 109 1.38 11.35 0.15
N VAL A 110 0.60 10.98 -0.85
CA VAL A 110 0.07 11.89 -1.89
C VAL A 110 -1.44 11.77 -2.06
N ASN A 111 -2.09 12.66 -2.82
CA ASN A 111 -3.56 12.71 -2.94
C ASN A 111 -4.09 12.10 -4.24
N SER A 112 -3.23 11.87 -5.24
CA SER A 112 -3.61 11.30 -6.52
C SER A 112 -2.52 10.36 -7.08
N MET A 113 -2.90 9.54 -8.06
CA MET A 113 -1.93 8.74 -8.82
C MET A 113 -1.03 9.63 -9.69
N GLU A 114 -1.55 10.75 -10.18
CA GLU A 114 -0.79 11.73 -10.95
C GLU A 114 0.35 12.31 -10.09
N ASP A 115 0.02 12.76 -8.88
CA ASP A 115 1.00 13.23 -7.89
C ASP A 115 2.05 12.14 -7.59
N ALA A 116 1.67 10.86 -7.58
CA ALA A 116 2.60 9.77 -7.31
C ALA A 116 3.60 9.58 -8.47
N LEU A 117 3.10 9.67 -9.70
CA LEU A 117 3.89 9.50 -10.92
C LEU A 117 4.87 10.66 -11.14
N GLU A 118 4.50 11.89 -10.77
CA GLU A 118 5.40 13.05 -10.77
C GLU A 118 6.59 12.92 -9.79
N LYS A 119 6.54 11.94 -8.88
CA LYS A 119 7.56 11.72 -7.85
C LYS A 119 8.43 10.51 -8.15
N LEU A 120 8.28 9.84 -9.29
CA LEU A 120 9.19 8.78 -9.71
C LEU A 120 10.59 9.33 -10.01
#